data_AF-A0A4S3LTM6-F1
#
_entry.id   AF-A0A4S3LTM6-F1
#
_cell.length_a   1.000
_cell.length_b   1.000
_cell.length_c   1.000
_cell.angle_alpha   90.00
_cell.angle_beta   90.00
_cell.angle_gamma   90.00
#
_symmetry.space_group_name_H-M   'P 1'
#
loop_
_entity.id
_entity.type
_entity.pdbx_description
1 polymer ?
#
loop_
_entity_poly.entity_id
_entity_poly.type
_entity_poly.pdbx_seq_one_letter_code
_entity_poly.pdbx_strand_id
1 'polypeptide(L)'
;MSNLINGIDLQAIGALRDDIAENSEKGIVGFDVTTAWCGGTRSEATVNPWTMQGVPQPIAEKPMIIAADEPSALGGVASAPNPQELLFAALNACMTVGYVVAAAAEGVILEKLEIRTTGNLDLRGFMGLDSEVKPGYDKINYTISVKGDGTVEQFERIHQVVIATSPNRWNLANNIEVQGDQIVG
;
A
#
# COMPACT_ATOMS: atom_id res chain seq x y z
N MET A 1 -12.07 -28.79 -2.88
CA MET A 1 -12.36 -28.05 -1.63
C MET A 1 -11.27 -27.01 -1.52
N SER A 2 -11.60 -25.71 -1.51
CA SER A 2 -10.60 -24.65 -1.37
C SER A 2 -9.94 -24.79 0.00
N ASN A 3 -8.61 -24.91 0.01
CA ASN A 3 -7.84 -24.98 1.24
C ASN A 3 -7.52 -23.54 1.66
N LEU A 4 -8.50 -22.89 2.29
CA LEU A 4 -8.36 -21.50 2.74
C LEU A 4 -7.60 -21.45 4.07
N ILE A 5 -6.48 -20.74 4.10
CA ILE A 5 -5.77 -20.38 5.33
C ILE A 5 -5.73 -18.85 5.42
N ASN A 6 -6.20 -18.29 6.53
CA ASN A 6 -6.36 -16.83 6.71
C ASN A 6 -7.19 -16.15 5.60
N GLY A 7 -8.12 -16.88 4.99
CA GLY A 7 -8.92 -16.40 3.85
C GLY A 7 -8.19 -16.42 2.50
N ILE A 8 -6.97 -16.96 2.44
CA ILE A 8 -6.18 -17.07 1.20
C ILE A 8 -6.36 -18.46 0.59
N ASP A 9 -6.71 -18.50 -0.69
CA ASP A 9 -6.69 -19.72 -1.49
C ASP A 9 -5.27 -19.99 -2.01
N LEU A 10 -4.57 -20.90 -1.34
CA LEU A 10 -3.20 -21.26 -1.70
C LEU A 10 -3.09 -21.92 -3.08
N GLN A 11 -4.15 -22.57 -3.57
CA GLN A 11 -4.14 -23.16 -4.91
C GLN A 11 -4.19 -22.06 -5.97
N ALA A 12 -5.04 -21.05 -5.78
CA ALA A 12 -5.13 -19.91 -6.70
C ALA A 12 -3.83 -19.08 -6.74
N ILE A 13 -3.22 -18.82 -5.57
CA ILE A 13 -1.93 -18.11 -5.49
C ILE A 13 -0.80 -18.95 -6.13
N GLY A 14 -0.79 -20.26 -5.88
CA GLY A 14 0.16 -21.18 -6.51
C GLY A 14 0.05 -21.18 -8.03
N ALA A 15 -1.17 -21.27 -8.56
CA ALA A 15 -1.43 -21.22 -9.99
C ALA A 15 -0.96 -19.89 -10.61
N LEU A 16 -1.26 -18.76 -9.98
CA LEU A 16 -0.78 -17.44 -10.44
C LEU A 16 0.76 -17.38 -10.46
N ARG A 17 1.43 -17.90 -9.43
CA ARG A 17 2.89 -17.95 -9.38
C ARG A 17 3.45 -18.80 -10.52
N ASP A 18 2.88 -19.97 -10.75
CA ASP A 18 3.36 -20.90 -11.77
C ASP A 18 3.13 -20.32 -13.18
N ASP A 19 1.98 -19.68 -13.39
CA ASP A 19 1.69 -18.91 -14.62
C ASP A 19 2.75 -17.83 -14.90
N ILE A 20 3.13 -17.06 -13.89
CA ILE A 20 4.15 -16.01 -13.99
C ILE A 20 5.54 -16.62 -14.21
N ALA A 21 5.84 -17.76 -13.57
CA ALA A 21 7.11 -18.45 -13.73
C ALA A 21 7.28 -19.02 -15.16
N GLU A 22 6.19 -19.49 -15.77
CA GLU A 22 6.17 -19.94 -17.16
C GLU A 22 6.20 -18.78 -18.17
N ASN A 23 5.47 -17.70 -17.88
CA ASN A 23 5.48 -16.49 -18.70
C ASN A 23 5.50 -15.23 -17.80
N SER A 24 6.68 -14.64 -17.66
CA SER A 24 6.90 -13.45 -16.85
C SER A 24 6.03 -12.24 -17.24
N GLU A 25 5.56 -12.15 -18.49
CA GLU A 25 4.67 -11.07 -18.92
C GLU A 25 3.33 -11.12 -18.17
N LYS A 26 2.87 -12.31 -17.75
CA LYS A 26 1.65 -12.46 -16.92
C LYS A 26 1.77 -11.77 -15.56
N GLY A 27 3.00 -11.47 -15.11
CA GLY A 27 3.26 -10.73 -13.88
C GLY A 27 3.23 -9.21 -14.04
N ILE A 28 3.06 -8.69 -15.26
CA ILE A 28 3.02 -7.25 -15.52
C ILE A 28 1.60 -6.75 -15.23
N VAL A 29 1.48 -6.00 -14.14
CA VAL A 29 0.23 -5.37 -13.71
C VAL A 29 0.36 -3.84 -13.70
N GLY A 30 -0.75 -3.16 -13.97
CA GLY A 30 -0.86 -1.70 -13.97
C GLY A 30 -1.97 -1.25 -13.04
N PHE A 31 -1.73 -0.17 -12.31
CA PHE A 31 -2.70 0.43 -11.40
C PHE A 31 -2.97 1.88 -11.82
N ASP A 32 -4.23 2.27 -11.78
CA ASP A 32 -4.69 3.55 -12.29
C ASP A 32 -5.70 4.16 -11.28
N VAL A 33 -5.49 5.43 -10.97
CA VAL A 33 -6.30 6.20 -10.03
C VAL A 33 -6.44 7.63 -10.54
N THR A 34 -7.67 8.11 -10.65
CA THR A 34 -7.96 9.51 -10.97
C THR A 34 -8.38 10.24 -9.71
N THR A 35 -7.69 11.32 -9.34
CA THR A 35 -8.05 12.14 -8.18
C THR A 35 -8.55 13.51 -8.62
N ALA A 36 -9.73 13.90 -8.13
CA ALA A 36 -10.34 15.19 -8.40
C ALA A 36 -10.34 16.08 -7.16
N TRP A 37 -10.11 17.38 -7.38
CA TRP A 37 -10.25 18.39 -6.33
C TRP A 37 -11.73 18.63 -6.01
N CYS A 38 -12.04 18.72 -4.72
CA CYS A 38 -13.41 18.93 -4.23
C CYS A 38 -13.61 20.27 -3.51
N GLY A 39 -12.66 21.21 -3.65
CA GLY A 39 -12.65 22.46 -2.90
C GLY A 39 -11.81 22.39 -1.62
N GLY A 40 -11.17 23.51 -1.25
CA GLY A 40 -10.25 23.56 -0.11
C GLY A 40 -9.11 22.55 -0.24
N THR A 41 -8.77 21.89 0.86
CA THR A 41 -7.76 20.80 0.94
C THR A 41 -8.34 19.42 0.60
N ARG A 42 -9.62 19.34 0.21
CA ARG A 42 -10.31 18.06 -0.01
C ARG A 42 -10.15 17.55 -1.44
N SER A 43 -9.95 16.24 -1.56
CA SER A 43 -9.96 15.53 -2.83
C SER A 43 -10.62 14.16 -2.73
N GLU A 44 -11.13 13.66 -3.85
CA GLU A 44 -11.64 12.29 -3.98
C GLU A 44 -10.94 11.56 -5.12
N ALA A 45 -10.33 10.43 -4.78
CA ALA A 45 -9.70 9.52 -5.72
C ALA A 45 -10.66 8.40 -6.10
N THR A 46 -10.86 8.19 -7.40
CA THR A 46 -11.59 7.05 -7.96
C THR A 46 -10.60 6.02 -8.46
N VAL A 47 -10.71 4.78 -7.98
CA VAL A 47 -9.88 3.67 -8.44
C VAL A 47 -10.40 3.19 -9.81
N ASN A 48 -9.53 3.27 -10.83
CA ASN A 48 -9.84 2.78 -12.17
C ASN A 48 -9.52 1.27 -12.29
N PRO A 49 -10.02 0.58 -13.32
CA PRO A 49 -9.67 -0.81 -13.56
C PRO A 49 -8.15 -1.02 -13.63
N TRP A 50 -7.63 -1.89 -12.78
CA TRP A 50 -6.23 -2.33 -12.89
C TRP A 50 -6.07 -3.21 -14.13
N THR A 51 -4.86 -3.29 -14.68
CA THR A 51 -4.59 -4.08 -15.89
C THR A 51 -3.67 -5.25 -15.58
N MET A 52 -3.84 -6.36 -16.30
CA MET A 52 -2.89 -7.46 -16.37
C MET A 52 -2.50 -7.64 -17.83
N GLN A 53 -1.20 -7.56 -18.16
CA GLN A 53 -0.72 -7.51 -19.55
C GLN A 53 -1.38 -6.38 -20.38
N GLY A 54 -1.66 -5.24 -19.76
CA GLY A 54 -2.37 -4.13 -20.39
C GLY A 54 -3.87 -4.38 -20.64
N VAL A 55 -4.40 -5.54 -20.25
CA VAL A 55 -5.84 -5.85 -20.36
C VAL A 55 -6.54 -5.44 -19.06
N PRO A 56 -7.54 -4.54 -19.11
CA PRO A 56 -8.33 -4.15 -17.94
C PRO A 56 -8.99 -5.35 -17.26
N GLN A 57 -8.87 -5.42 -15.95
CA GLN A 57 -9.47 -6.45 -15.11
C GLN A 57 -10.75 -5.94 -14.47
N PRO A 58 -11.73 -6.82 -14.21
CA PRO A 58 -12.95 -6.43 -13.54
C PRO A 58 -12.68 -5.81 -12.16
N ILE A 59 -13.38 -4.73 -11.85
CA ILE A 59 -13.43 -4.12 -10.53
C ILE A 59 -14.86 -4.20 -9.96
N ALA A 60 -15.04 -3.78 -8.72
CA ALA A 60 -16.36 -3.74 -8.07
C ALA A 60 -17.40 -2.98 -8.92
N GLU A 61 -18.66 -3.40 -8.86
CA GLU A 61 -19.76 -2.76 -9.61
C GLU A 61 -19.94 -1.28 -9.25
N LYS A 62 -19.61 -0.91 -8.01
CA LYS A 62 -19.64 0.47 -7.53
C LYS A 62 -18.24 1.08 -7.52
N PRO A 63 -18.08 2.36 -7.90
CA PRO A 63 -16.80 3.05 -7.79
C PRO A 63 -16.24 2.99 -6.37
N MET A 64 -14.96 2.63 -6.26
CA MET A 64 -14.22 2.71 -5.01
C MET A 64 -13.62 4.10 -4.88
N ILE A 65 -14.06 4.84 -3.86
CA ILE A 65 -13.64 6.22 -3.61
C ILE A 65 -12.75 6.28 -2.36
N ILE A 66 -11.62 6.96 -2.49
CA ILE A 66 -10.71 7.29 -1.38
C ILE A 66 -10.70 8.80 -1.21
N ALA A 67 -11.21 9.29 -0.08
CA ALA A 67 -11.20 10.71 0.23
C ALA A 67 -9.94 11.10 1.00
N ALA A 68 -9.44 12.31 0.74
CA ALA A 68 -8.37 12.96 1.50
C ALA A 68 -8.78 14.38 1.86
N ASP A 69 -8.28 14.88 2.99
CA ASP A 69 -8.43 16.28 3.44
C ASP A 69 -7.21 16.67 4.29
N GLU A 70 -7.21 17.82 4.95
CA GLU A 70 -6.22 18.18 5.96
C GLU A 70 -6.90 18.47 7.32
N PRO A 71 -6.21 18.30 8.46
CA PRO A 71 -6.72 18.76 9.74
C PRO A 71 -6.81 20.29 9.77
N SER A 72 -7.62 20.85 10.66
CA SER A 72 -7.80 22.31 10.76
C SER A 72 -6.50 23.08 11.03
N ALA A 73 -5.56 22.49 11.75
CA ALA A 73 -4.24 23.10 11.98
C ALA A 73 -3.40 23.24 10.70
N LEU A 74 -3.72 22.49 9.65
CA LEU A 74 -3.08 22.51 8.33
C LEU A 74 -4.00 23.11 7.25
N GLY A 75 -5.06 23.82 7.65
CA GLY A 75 -5.93 24.57 6.74
C GLY A 75 -7.11 23.78 6.15
N GLY A 76 -7.32 22.54 6.57
CA GLY A 76 -8.49 21.77 6.17
C GLY A 76 -9.62 21.77 7.21
N VAL A 77 -10.55 20.83 7.07
CA VAL A 77 -11.71 20.71 7.96
C VAL A 77 -11.80 19.33 8.62
N ALA A 78 -10.75 18.51 8.50
CA ALA A 78 -10.69 17.16 9.04
C ALA A 78 -11.86 16.27 8.60
N SER A 79 -12.32 16.41 7.35
CA SER A 79 -13.43 15.62 6.80
C SER A 79 -13.01 14.23 6.30
N ALA A 80 -11.71 14.00 6.14
CA ALA A 80 -11.09 12.73 5.74
C ALA A 80 -9.64 12.67 6.28
N PRO A 81 -8.98 11.50 6.24
CA PRO A 81 -7.56 11.40 6.60
C PRO A 81 -6.69 12.31 5.74
N ASN A 82 -5.55 12.72 6.28
CA ASN A 82 -4.59 13.51 5.51
C ASN A 82 -3.76 12.67 4.52
N PRO A 83 -3.16 13.28 3.49
CA PRO A 83 -2.37 12.54 2.50
C PRO A 83 -1.25 11.69 3.11
N GLN A 84 -0.68 12.12 4.23
CA GLN A 84 0.39 11.39 4.92
C GLN A 84 -0.13 10.16 5.66
N GLU A 85 -1.30 10.27 6.29
CA GLU A 85 -2.01 9.15 6.90
C GLU A 85 -2.44 8.12 5.86
N LEU A 86 -2.89 8.57 4.69
CA LEU A 86 -3.20 7.69 3.56
C LEU A 86 -1.96 6.97 3.04
N LEU A 87 -0.81 7.65 2.96
CA LEU A 87 0.47 7.03 2.60
C LEU A 87 0.83 5.90 3.57
N PHE A 88 0.72 6.15 4.88
CA PHE A 88 0.99 5.13 5.90
C PHE A 88 -0.04 4.00 5.87
N ALA A 89 -1.32 4.31 5.63
CA ALA A 89 -2.36 3.31 5.48
C ALA A 89 -2.08 2.39 4.27
N ALA A 90 -1.66 2.96 3.13
CA ALA A 90 -1.29 2.20 1.94
C ALA A 90 -0.05 1.32 2.17
N LEU A 91 0.97 1.82 2.88
CA LEU A 91 2.13 1.02 3.29
C LEU A 91 1.68 -0.18 4.16
N ASN A 92 0.90 0.10 5.20
CA ASN A 92 0.44 -0.92 6.16
C ASN A 92 -0.42 -1.98 5.49
N ALA A 93 -1.34 -1.57 4.62
CA ALA A 93 -2.20 -2.48 3.85
C ALA A 93 -1.36 -3.43 2.98
N CYS A 94 -0.38 -2.90 2.25
CA CYS A 94 0.50 -3.68 1.39
C CYS A 94 1.32 -4.71 2.19
N MET A 95 1.90 -4.30 3.32
CA MET A 95 2.64 -5.20 4.20
C MET A 95 1.72 -6.26 4.84
N THR A 96 0.48 -5.88 5.17
CA THR A 96 -0.53 -6.79 5.74
C THR A 96 -0.88 -7.90 4.75
N VAL A 97 -1.13 -7.57 3.48
CA VAL A 97 -1.38 -8.56 2.42
C VAL A 97 -0.21 -9.54 2.32
N GLY A 98 1.03 -9.04 2.25
CA GLY A 98 2.21 -9.90 2.21
C GLY A 98 2.31 -10.83 3.42
N TYR A 99 2.02 -10.31 4.61
CA TYR A 99 2.12 -11.09 5.85
C TYR A 99 1.07 -12.20 5.91
N VAL A 100 -0.18 -11.91 5.52
CA VAL A 100 -1.28 -12.89 5.50
C VAL A 100 -1.01 -14.00 4.48
N VAL A 101 -0.54 -13.65 3.27
CA VAL A 101 -0.19 -14.61 2.22
C VAL A 101 1.00 -15.48 2.64
N ALA A 102 2.06 -14.89 3.18
CA ALA A 102 3.23 -15.63 3.63
C ALA A 102 2.91 -16.55 4.83
N ALA A 103 2.11 -16.08 5.79
CA ALA A 103 1.63 -16.91 6.90
C ALA A 103 0.81 -18.10 6.39
N ALA A 104 -0.11 -17.87 5.45
CA ALA A 104 -0.89 -18.94 4.84
C ALA A 104 0.02 -19.97 4.13
N ALA A 105 1.04 -19.51 3.40
CA ALA A 105 2.00 -20.38 2.73
C ALA A 105 2.86 -21.23 3.69
N GLU A 106 3.16 -20.72 4.88
CA GLU A 106 3.81 -21.50 5.96
C GLU A 106 2.83 -22.34 6.80
N GLY A 107 1.53 -22.34 6.45
CA GLY A 107 0.50 -23.07 7.17
C GLY A 107 0.15 -22.48 8.54
N VAL A 108 0.51 -21.23 8.80
CA VAL A 108 0.26 -20.51 10.05
C VAL A 108 -1.10 -19.83 10.01
N ILE A 109 -1.92 -20.09 11.03
CA ILE A 109 -3.22 -19.44 11.24
C ILE A 109 -3.02 -18.21 12.11
N LEU A 110 -3.43 -17.05 11.60
CA LEU A 110 -3.34 -15.78 12.29
C LEU A 110 -4.60 -15.53 13.14
N GLU A 111 -4.39 -15.12 14.39
CA GLU A 111 -5.44 -14.60 15.27
C GLU A 111 -5.47 -13.07 15.32
N LYS A 112 -4.29 -12.43 15.20
CA LYS A 112 -4.13 -10.97 15.17
C LYS A 112 -2.99 -10.59 14.24
N LEU A 113 -3.19 -9.53 13.47
CA LEU A 113 -2.14 -8.80 12.76
C LEU A 113 -2.46 -7.32 12.76
N GLU A 114 -1.54 -6.50 13.28
CA GLU A 114 -1.68 -5.05 13.34
C GLU A 114 -0.35 -4.40 12.99
N ILE A 115 -0.37 -3.37 12.14
CA ILE A 115 0.81 -2.59 11.78
C ILE A 115 0.56 -1.14 12.16
N ARG A 116 1.38 -0.61 13.07
CA ARG A 116 1.39 0.81 13.43
C ARG A 116 2.57 1.49 12.78
N THR A 117 2.34 2.61 12.10
CA THR A 117 3.38 3.37 11.39
C THR A 117 3.42 4.82 11.86
N THR A 118 4.61 5.36 12.03
CA THR A 118 4.86 6.72 12.50
C THR A 118 6.01 7.36 11.73
N GLY A 119 5.93 8.68 11.56
CA GLY A 119 6.97 9.50 10.96
C GLY A 119 6.71 10.96 11.32
N ASN A 120 7.75 11.80 11.21
CA ASN A 120 7.63 13.24 11.41
C ASN A 120 8.12 13.96 10.16
N LEU A 121 7.37 14.99 9.76
CA LEU A 121 7.75 15.91 8.69
C LEU A 121 8.11 17.26 9.27
N ASP A 122 9.08 17.92 8.64
CA ASP A 122 9.32 19.34 8.84
C ASP A 122 8.54 20.13 7.79
N LEU A 123 7.51 20.86 8.25
CA LEU A 123 6.62 21.62 7.36
C LEU A 123 7.32 22.79 6.66
N ARG A 124 8.51 23.20 7.08
CA ARG A 124 9.28 24.26 6.38
C ARG A 124 9.57 23.88 4.94
N GLY A 125 9.88 22.60 4.68
CA GLY A 125 10.12 22.09 3.33
C GLY A 125 8.86 22.13 2.48
N PHE A 126 7.74 21.64 3.00
CA PHE A 126 6.44 21.67 2.31
C PHE A 126 5.95 23.10 2.04
N MET A 127 6.13 24.00 3.00
CA MET A 127 5.71 25.41 2.90
C MET A 127 6.70 26.28 2.10
N GLY A 128 7.82 25.72 1.61
CA GLY A 128 8.84 26.47 0.87
C GLY A 128 9.54 27.55 1.69
N LEU A 129 9.60 27.40 3.02
CA LEU A 129 10.21 28.38 3.93
C LEU A 129 11.72 28.22 4.06
N ASP A 130 12.25 27.04 3.74
CA ASP A 130 13.66 26.70 3.86
C ASP A 130 14.04 25.70 2.75
N SER A 131 14.87 26.12 1.80
CA SER A 131 15.28 25.30 0.65
C SER A 131 16.16 24.12 1.03
N GLU A 132 16.80 24.16 2.19
CA GLU A 132 17.67 23.09 2.68
C GLU A 132 16.86 21.99 3.40
N VAL A 133 15.57 22.25 3.68
CA VAL A 133 14.67 21.28 4.31
C VAL A 133 13.86 20.57 3.23
N LYS A 134 14.08 19.25 3.08
CA LYS A 134 13.31 18.44 2.14
C LYS A 134 11.83 18.34 2.55
N PRO A 135 10.88 18.30 1.60
CA PRO A 135 9.45 18.14 1.87
C PRO A 135 9.08 16.65 2.05
N GLY A 136 9.80 15.93 2.91
CA GLY A 136 9.61 14.48 3.07
C GLY A 136 10.25 13.92 4.34
N TYR A 137 9.98 12.65 4.62
CA TYR A 137 10.47 11.99 5.83
C TYR A 137 11.97 11.74 5.80
N ASP A 138 12.64 11.94 6.93
CA ASP A 138 13.97 11.36 7.19
C ASP A 138 13.87 9.87 7.52
N LYS A 139 12.85 9.51 8.29
CA LYS A 139 12.63 8.16 8.76
C LYS A 139 11.16 7.92 9.03
N ILE A 140 10.69 6.76 8.59
CA ILE A 140 9.41 6.17 8.99
C ILE A 140 9.74 4.94 9.85
N ASN A 141 8.98 4.75 10.92
CA ASN A 141 9.07 3.56 11.77
C ASN A 141 7.74 2.81 11.70
N TYR A 142 7.79 1.49 11.63
CA TYR A 142 6.61 0.66 11.79
C TYR A 142 6.82 -0.38 12.89
N THR A 143 5.73 -0.83 13.50
CA THR A 143 5.71 -1.92 14.48
C THR A 143 4.61 -2.90 14.09
N ILE A 144 4.97 -4.17 13.93
CA ILE A 144 4.03 -5.26 13.64
C ILE A 144 3.74 -5.99 14.94
N SER A 145 2.46 -6.09 15.30
CA SER A 145 1.98 -6.95 16.38
C SER A 145 1.21 -8.11 15.77
N VAL A 146 1.76 -9.32 15.89
CA VAL A 146 1.19 -10.54 15.32
C VAL A 146 0.92 -11.58 16.42
N LYS A 147 -0.17 -12.33 16.27
CA LYS A 147 -0.52 -13.48 17.10
C LYS A 147 -1.10 -14.58 16.20
N GLY A 148 -0.72 -15.83 16.44
CA GLY A 148 -1.20 -17.00 15.72
C GLY A 148 -0.61 -18.27 16.32
N ASP A 149 -0.84 -19.40 15.65
CA ASP A 149 -0.34 -20.72 16.05
C ASP A 149 1.09 -21.04 15.57
N GLY A 150 1.73 -20.11 14.86
CA GLY A 150 3.10 -20.23 14.37
C GLY A 150 4.17 -20.05 15.46
N THR A 151 5.35 -20.62 15.22
CA THR A 151 6.53 -20.39 16.07
C THR A 151 7.13 -19.01 15.84
N VAL A 152 8.00 -18.57 16.76
CA VAL A 152 8.75 -17.31 16.61
C VAL A 152 9.56 -17.32 15.31
N GLU A 153 10.21 -18.44 14.99
CA GLU A 153 11.02 -18.60 13.79
C GLU A 153 10.18 -18.55 12.51
N GLN A 154 8.94 -19.05 12.54
CA GLN A 154 8.00 -18.89 11.42
C GLN A 154 7.66 -17.41 11.23
N PHE A 155 7.29 -16.68 12.30
CA PHE A 155 6.98 -15.26 12.19
C PHE A 155 8.17 -14.40 11.75
N GLU A 156 9.39 -14.75 12.16
CA GLU A 156 10.60 -14.10 11.69
C GLU A 156 10.81 -14.30 10.19
N ARG A 157 10.68 -15.53 9.69
CA ARG A 157 10.77 -15.82 8.24
C ARG A 157 9.69 -15.11 7.45
N ILE A 158 8.44 -15.17 7.90
CA ILE A 158 7.32 -14.43 7.31
C ILE A 158 7.65 -12.94 7.24
N HIS A 159 8.19 -12.36 8.33
CA HIS A 159 8.55 -10.95 8.35
C HIS A 159 9.65 -10.61 7.31
N GLN A 160 10.68 -11.46 7.19
CA GLN A 160 11.73 -11.26 6.19
C GLN A 160 11.19 -11.34 4.76
N VAL A 161 10.28 -12.28 4.49
CA VAL A 161 9.60 -12.38 3.18
C VAL A 161 8.84 -11.08 2.88
N VAL A 162 8.09 -10.53 3.83
CA VAL A 162 7.34 -9.27 3.64
C VAL A 162 8.29 -8.09 3.40
N ILE A 163 9.40 -8.00 4.14
CA ILE A 163 10.42 -6.97 3.94
C ILE A 163 10.98 -7.00 2.52
N ALA A 164 11.22 -8.21 1.99
CA ALA A 164 11.81 -8.43 0.68
C ALA A 164 10.81 -8.22 -0.48
N THR A 165 9.52 -8.49 -0.26
CA THR A 165 8.55 -8.59 -1.36
C THR A 165 7.47 -7.51 -1.39
N SER A 166 7.27 -6.74 -0.30
CA SER A 166 6.23 -5.69 -0.26
C SER A 166 6.54 -4.53 -1.23
N PRO A 167 5.71 -4.29 -2.27
CA PRO A 167 5.97 -3.21 -3.23
C PRO A 167 5.96 -1.82 -2.60
N ASN A 168 4.99 -1.50 -1.73
CA ASN A 168 4.92 -0.17 -1.11
C ASN A 168 6.09 0.09 -0.15
N ARG A 169 6.54 -0.95 0.59
CA ARG A 169 7.75 -0.82 1.41
C ARG A 169 8.96 -0.54 0.52
N TRP A 170 9.11 -1.28 -0.57
CA TRP A 170 10.23 -1.10 -1.50
C TRP A 170 10.22 0.32 -2.11
N ASN A 171 9.07 0.78 -2.61
CA ASN A 171 8.91 2.12 -3.17
C ASN A 171 9.19 3.23 -2.16
N LEU A 172 8.82 3.06 -0.89
CA LEU A 172 9.12 4.06 0.16
C LEU A 172 10.57 4.04 0.64
N ALA A 173 11.28 2.92 0.49
CA ALA A 173 12.65 2.75 0.95
C ALA A 173 13.70 3.02 -0.14
N ASN A 174 13.28 3.24 -1.38
CA ASN A 174 14.17 3.40 -2.53
C ASN A 174 13.75 4.60 -3.38
N ASN A 175 14.71 5.15 -4.13
CA ASN A 175 14.41 6.17 -5.13
C ASN A 175 13.81 5.51 -6.36
N ILE A 176 12.60 5.91 -6.70
CA ILE A 176 11.93 5.56 -7.96
C ILE A 176 11.82 6.80 -8.84
N GLU A 177 11.77 6.59 -10.15
CA GLU A 177 11.50 7.68 -11.07
C GLU A 177 10.03 8.07 -11.00
N VAL A 178 9.77 9.36 -10.86
CA VAL A 178 8.42 9.95 -10.90
C VAL A 178 8.42 10.98 -12.02
N GLN A 179 7.67 10.70 -13.08
CA GLN A 179 7.50 11.58 -14.23
C GLN A 179 6.11 12.20 -14.20
N GLY A 180 5.98 13.42 -14.74
CA GLY A 180 4.70 14.09 -14.84
C GLY A 180 4.70 15.16 -15.93
N ASP A 181 3.52 15.34 -16.53
CA ASP A 181 3.21 16.40 -17.47
C ASP A 181 2.18 17.35 -16.85
N GLN A 182 2.25 18.64 -17.22
CA GLN A 182 1.25 19.63 -16.83
C GLN A 182 0.46 20.08 -18.06
N ILE A 183 -0.86 19.98 -17.98
CA ILE A 183 -1.78 20.49 -18.99
C ILE A 183 -2.50 21.71 -18.42
N VAL A 184 -2.38 22.86 -19.10
CA VAL A 184 -3.12 24.09 -18.78
C VAL A 184 -4.07 24.39 -19.95
N GLY A 185 -5.36 24.46 -19.65
CA GLY A 185 -6.42 24.80 -20.61
C GLY A 185 -6.82 26.26 -20.59
#